data_AF-A0A8T2P5N9-F1
#
_entry.id   AF-A0A8T2P5N9-F1
#
_cell.length_a   1.000
_cell.length_b   1.000
_cell.length_c   1.000
_cell.angle_alpha   90.00
_cell.angle_beta   90.00
_cell.angle_gamma   90.00
#
_symmetry.space_group_name_H-M   'P 1'
#
loop_
_entity.id
_entity.type
_entity.pdbx_description
1 polymer ?
#
loop_
_entity_poly.entity_id
_entity_poly.type
_entity_poly.pdbx_seq_one_letter_code
_entity_poly.pdbx_strand_id
1 'polypeptide(L)'
;MRNLTAVHCRRHLGDQQGVKQISLTEALDREDIQVAIVCTENTSHEDYIQKFLEAGKHVCVEYPMSLSHTAAVELHHLAEKKGKVLHEEHIELLTAEYKQLKKNVAGLNLLEGTIQFTGESSGGPQNA
;
A
#
# COMPACT_ATOMS: atom_id res chain seq x y z
N MET A 1 4.34 6.15 22.84
CA MET A 1 5.41 5.29 22.28
C MET A 1 5.67 5.76 20.86
N ARG A 2 6.93 6.02 20.48
CA ARG A 2 7.28 6.27 19.08
C ARG A 2 7.73 4.93 18.49
N ASN A 3 6.96 4.40 17.53
CA ASN A 3 7.16 3.08 16.92
C ASN A 3 7.85 3.15 15.54
N LEU A 4 8.33 4.32 15.14
CA LEU A 4 9.00 4.52 13.85
C LEU A 4 10.52 4.52 14.06
N THR A 5 11.17 3.46 13.61
CA THR A 5 12.61 3.24 13.81
C THR A 5 13.48 4.05 12.85
N ALA A 6 13.09 4.12 11.57
CA ALA A 6 13.87 4.76 10.53
C ALA A 6 13.00 5.11 9.31
N VAL A 7 13.53 5.95 8.42
CA VAL A 7 12.93 6.25 7.11
C VAL A 7 13.95 6.00 6.01
N HIS A 8 13.50 5.38 4.92
CA HIS A 8 14.25 5.33 3.67
C HIS A 8 13.63 6.31 2.68
N CYS A 9 14.46 7.15 2.06
CA CYS A 9 14.03 8.03 0.97
C CYS A 9 15.19 8.26 0.01
N ARG A 10 14.90 8.32 -1.30
CA ARG A 10 15.89 8.69 -2.33
C ARG A 10 16.30 10.17 -2.26
N ARG A 11 15.46 11.02 -1.65
CA ARG A 11 15.76 12.44 -1.38
C ARG A 11 16.35 12.59 0.01
N HIS A 12 17.18 13.60 0.20
CA HIS A 12 17.61 13.98 1.54
C HIS A 12 16.44 14.66 2.27
N LEU A 13 16.02 14.10 3.41
CA LEU A 13 14.87 14.58 4.17
C LEU A 13 15.25 15.51 5.32
N GLY A 14 16.54 15.70 5.63
CA GLY A 14 16.98 16.38 6.84
C GLY A 14 16.56 15.64 8.11
N ASP A 15 16.54 16.33 9.26
CA ASP A 15 16.06 15.73 10.51
C ASP A 15 14.53 15.60 10.48
N GLN A 16 14.05 14.36 10.60
CA GLN A 16 12.63 14.03 10.64
C GLN A 16 12.24 13.66 12.06
N GLN A 17 12.09 14.67 12.94
CA GLN A 17 11.66 14.50 14.33
C GLN A 17 12.52 13.50 15.14
N GLY A 18 13.82 13.40 14.84
CA GLY A 18 14.74 12.43 15.46
C GLY A 18 14.71 11.03 14.85
N VAL A 19 13.99 10.82 13.74
CA VAL A 19 14.01 9.56 12.99
C VAL A 19 15.15 9.58 11.98
N LYS A 20 16.02 8.58 12.05
CA LYS A 20 17.20 8.48 11.19
C LYS A 20 16.80 8.10 9.77
N GLN A 21 17.34 8.82 8.78
CA GLN A 21 17.31 8.38 7.39
C GLN A 21 18.37 7.28 7.17
N ILE A 22 17.95 6.13 6.62
CA ILE A 22 18.82 4.98 6.35
C ILE A 22 18.76 4.54 4.88
N SER A 23 19.75 3.76 4.45
CA SER A 23 19.74 3.14 3.13
C SER A 23 18.67 2.03 3.05
N LEU A 24 18.27 1.66 1.83
CA LEU A 24 17.34 0.54 1.64
C LEU A 24 17.96 -0.76 2.14
N THR A 25 19.23 -1.01 1.84
CA THR A 25 19.97 -2.18 2.31
C THR A 25 19.98 -2.27 3.83
N GLU A 26 20.28 -1.16 4.53
CA GLU A 26 20.22 -1.12 5.99
C GLU A 26 18.80 -1.42 6.51
N ALA A 27 17.75 -0.93 5.84
CA ALA A 27 16.37 -1.21 6.22
C ALA A 27 15.97 -2.69 6.06
N LEU A 28 16.52 -3.37 5.05
CA LEU A 28 16.28 -4.78 4.76
C LEU A 28 17.02 -5.69 5.76
N ASP A 29 18.28 -5.38 6.05
CA ASP A 29 19.17 -6.24 6.83
C ASP A 29 18.95 -6.14 8.34
N ARG A 30 18.45 -5.00 8.84
CA ARG A 30 18.23 -4.79 10.27
C ARG A 30 17.14 -5.70 10.84
N GLU A 31 17.50 -6.44 11.87
CA GLU A 31 16.59 -7.34 12.60
C GLU A 31 15.60 -6.59 13.47
N ASP A 32 15.91 -5.38 13.94
CA ASP A 32 14.99 -4.59 14.76
C ASP A 32 13.87 -3.91 13.93
N ILE A 33 13.97 -3.96 12.61
CA ILE A 33 12.90 -3.55 11.70
C ILE A 33 12.09 -4.79 11.34
N GLN A 34 10.82 -4.80 11.71
CA GLN A 34 9.90 -5.93 11.51
C GLN A 34 8.87 -5.68 10.41
N VAL A 35 8.54 -4.42 10.15
CA VAL A 35 7.49 -3.99 9.23
C VAL A 35 8.00 -2.84 8.36
N ALA A 36 7.70 -2.86 7.07
CA ALA A 36 7.87 -1.74 6.15
C ALA A 36 6.52 -1.12 5.82
N ILE A 37 6.45 0.21 5.85
CA ILE A 37 5.33 1.00 5.33
C ILE A 37 5.82 1.63 4.03
N VAL A 38 5.26 1.20 2.89
CA VAL A 38 5.69 1.59 1.54
C VAL A 38 4.72 2.66 1.02
N CYS A 39 5.21 3.89 0.92
CA CYS A 39 4.47 5.05 0.42
C CYS A 39 5.24 5.72 -0.75
N THR A 40 5.76 4.92 -1.67
CA THR A 40 6.51 5.41 -2.84
C THR A 40 5.56 5.65 -4.02
N GLU A 41 6.09 5.98 -5.19
CA GLU A 41 5.28 6.02 -6.40
C GLU A 41 4.71 4.62 -6.77
N ASN A 42 3.49 4.56 -7.29
CA ASN A 42 2.77 3.31 -7.60
C ASN A 42 3.60 2.33 -8.45
N THR A 43 4.42 2.84 -9.38
CA THR A 43 5.23 2.02 -10.28
C THR A 43 6.41 1.31 -9.59
N SER A 44 6.78 1.72 -8.37
CA SER A 44 7.85 1.08 -7.60
C SER A 44 7.35 0.23 -6.43
N HIS A 45 6.05 0.20 -6.15
CA HIS A 45 5.48 -0.60 -5.06
C HIS A 45 5.88 -2.07 -5.15
N GLU A 46 5.72 -2.70 -6.33
CA GLU A 46 6.04 -4.11 -6.53
C GLU A 46 7.47 -4.46 -6.11
N ASP A 47 8.45 -3.65 -6.54
CA ASP A 47 9.87 -3.84 -6.24
C ASP A 47 10.16 -3.72 -4.73
N TYR A 48 9.59 -2.71 -4.07
CA TYR A 48 9.78 -2.55 -2.63
C TYR A 48 9.08 -3.65 -1.82
N ILE A 49 7.85 -4.01 -2.18
CA ILE A 49 7.10 -5.09 -1.51
C ILE A 49 7.90 -6.38 -1.61
N GLN A 50 8.34 -6.76 -2.80
CA GLN A 50 9.11 -7.98 -3.01
C GLN A 50 10.38 -7.99 -2.16
N LYS A 51 11.18 -6.91 -2.18
CA LYS A 51 12.42 -6.81 -1.39
C LYS A 51 12.18 -6.99 0.10
N PHE A 52 11.18 -6.31 0.66
CA PHE A 52 10.89 -6.39 2.09
C PHE A 52 10.33 -7.77 2.49
N LEU A 53 9.44 -8.37 1.69
CA LEU A 53 8.96 -9.73 1.93
C LEU A 53 10.08 -10.76 1.83
N GLU A 54 10.98 -10.62 0.84
CA GLU A 54 12.14 -11.50 0.69
C GLU A 54 13.08 -11.44 1.89
N ALA A 55 13.27 -10.24 2.45
CA ALA A 55 14.00 -9.98 3.70
C ALA A 55 13.23 -10.40 4.98
N GLY A 56 12.07 -11.07 4.84
CA GLY A 56 11.31 -11.60 5.96
C GLY A 56 10.59 -10.54 6.80
N LYS A 57 10.25 -9.39 6.20
CA LYS A 57 9.56 -8.27 6.85
C LYS A 57 8.07 -8.30 6.50
N HIS A 58 7.22 -7.82 7.40
CA HIS A 58 5.83 -7.52 7.05
C HIS A 58 5.77 -6.26 6.20
N VAL A 59 4.76 -6.12 5.35
CA VAL A 59 4.59 -4.97 4.47
C VAL A 59 3.17 -4.42 4.57
N CYS A 60 3.09 -3.11 4.78
CA CYS A 60 1.90 -2.29 4.54
C CYS A 60 2.22 -1.35 3.38
N VAL A 61 1.38 -1.27 2.36
CA VAL A 61 1.66 -0.46 1.16
C VAL A 61 0.47 0.44 0.83
N GLU A 62 0.75 1.67 0.40
CA GLU A 62 -0.25 2.59 -0.15
C GLU A 62 -0.97 2.01 -1.37
N TYR A 63 -2.23 2.40 -1.55
CA TYR A 63 -3.00 2.02 -2.73
C TYR A 63 -2.50 2.77 -3.98
N PRO A 64 -2.42 2.11 -5.15
CA PRO A 64 -2.60 0.68 -5.37
C PRO A 64 -1.32 -0.11 -5.05
N MET A 65 -1.47 -1.32 -4.52
CA MET A 65 -0.38 -2.28 -4.27
C MET A 65 0.43 -2.55 -5.55
N SER A 66 -0.25 -2.68 -6.68
CA SER A 66 0.33 -3.00 -7.98
C SER A 66 -0.57 -2.48 -9.10
N LEU A 67 0.03 -2.18 -10.26
CA LEU A 67 -0.70 -1.79 -11.47
C LEU A 67 -1.14 -3.01 -12.32
N SER A 68 -0.81 -4.22 -11.90
CA SER A 68 -1.08 -5.47 -12.59
C SER A 68 -1.73 -6.48 -11.65
N HIS A 69 -2.90 -6.99 -12.03
CA HIS A 69 -3.57 -8.06 -11.29
C HIS A 69 -2.64 -9.27 -11.06
N THR A 70 -1.94 -9.70 -12.11
CA THR A 70 -1.02 -10.84 -12.02
C THR A 70 0.09 -10.58 -11.00
N ALA A 71 0.68 -9.38 -11.00
CA ALA A 71 1.73 -9.06 -10.04
C ALA A 71 1.19 -8.98 -8.60
N ALA A 72 -0.01 -8.43 -8.39
CA ALA A 72 -0.66 -8.42 -7.08
C ALA A 72 -0.85 -9.85 -6.51
N VAL A 73 -1.29 -10.79 -7.35
CA VAL A 73 -1.46 -12.21 -6.96
C VAL A 73 -0.12 -12.84 -6.57
N GLU A 74 0.93 -12.62 -7.36
CA GLU A 74 2.26 -13.17 -7.06
C GLU A 74 2.86 -12.60 -5.76
N LEU A 75 2.66 -11.32 -5.47
CA LEU A 75 3.09 -10.70 -4.23
C LEU A 75 2.34 -11.27 -3.01
N HIS A 76 1.04 -11.54 -3.15
CA HIS A 76 0.27 -12.24 -2.12
C HIS A 76 0.80 -13.65 -1.85
N HIS A 77 1.04 -14.45 -2.89
CA HIS A 77 1.63 -15.79 -2.74
C HIS A 77 3.02 -15.73 -2.09
N LEU A 78 3.84 -14.73 -2.44
CA LEU A 78 5.14 -14.52 -1.82
C LEU A 78 5.01 -14.25 -0.32
N ALA A 79 4.07 -13.39 0.09
CA ALA A 79 3.82 -13.08 1.48
C ALA A 79 3.39 -14.33 2.26
N GLU A 80 2.47 -15.13 1.73
CA GLU A 80 2.04 -16.40 2.31
C GLU A 80 3.21 -17.39 2.46
N LYS A 81 4.00 -17.58 1.39
CA LYS A 81 5.19 -18.46 1.40
C LYS A 81 6.21 -18.04 2.45
N LYS A 82 6.36 -16.74 2.69
CA LYS A 82 7.28 -16.18 3.70
C LYS A 82 6.70 -16.18 5.11
N GLY A 83 5.41 -16.50 5.28
CA GLY A 83 4.71 -16.37 6.56
C GLY A 83 4.66 -14.91 7.02
N LYS A 84 4.49 -13.97 6.08
CA LYS A 84 4.46 -12.53 6.32
C LYS A 84 3.11 -11.94 5.95
N VAL A 85 2.83 -10.77 6.51
CA VAL A 85 1.62 -10.01 6.21
C VAL A 85 1.95 -9.03 5.09
N LEU A 86 1.13 -9.04 4.05
CA LEU A 86 1.05 -8.00 3.04
C LEU A 86 -0.33 -7.35 3.14
N HIS A 87 -0.35 -6.06 3.48
CA HIS A 87 -1.57 -5.28 3.61
C HIS A 87 -1.54 -4.10 2.64
N GLU A 88 -2.55 -3.99 1.79
CA GLU A 88 -2.82 -2.77 1.04
C GLU A 88 -3.65 -1.83 1.90
N GLU A 89 -3.16 -0.60 2.02
CA GLU A 89 -3.80 0.47 2.77
C GLU A 89 -4.92 1.08 1.91
N HIS A 90 -6.14 1.02 2.44
CA HIS A 90 -7.33 1.69 1.89
C HIS A 90 -7.95 2.54 3.00
N ILE A 91 -7.41 3.76 3.23
CA ILE A 91 -7.91 4.70 4.26
C ILE A 91 -9.43 4.88 4.23
N GLU A 92 -10.08 4.78 3.08
CA GLU A 92 -11.52 4.98 2.90
C GLU A 92 -12.35 3.97 3.71
N LEU A 93 -11.82 2.75 3.91
CA LEU A 93 -12.46 1.70 4.70
C LEU A 93 -12.45 2.03 6.22
N LEU A 94 -11.64 3.01 6.64
CA LEU A 94 -11.54 3.43 8.03
C LEU A 94 -12.54 4.54 8.39
N THR A 95 -13.19 5.16 7.40
CA THR A 95 -14.16 6.25 7.58
C THR A 95 -15.38 5.82 8.40
N ALA A 96 -15.99 6.77 9.11
CA ALA A 96 -17.18 6.50 9.92
C ALA A 96 -18.37 6.14 9.02
N GLU A 97 -18.45 6.78 7.87
CA GLU A 97 -19.45 6.59 6.82
C GLU A 97 -19.39 5.17 6.27
N TYR A 98 -18.21 4.68 5.86
CA TYR A 98 -18.06 3.30 5.40
C TYR A 98 -18.42 2.30 6.51
N LYS A 99 -17.91 2.52 7.73
CA LYS A 99 -18.21 1.64 8.88
C LYS A 99 -19.71 1.59 9.19
N GLN A 100 -20.41 2.72 9.10
CA GLN A 100 -21.86 2.77 9.32
C GLN A 100 -22.62 2.10 8.16
N LEU A 101 -22.22 2.36 6.91
CA LEU A 101 -22.81 1.72 5.74
C LEU A 101 -22.68 0.20 5.84
N LYS A 102 -21.48 -0.31 6.16
CA LYS A 102 -21.21 -1.74 6.34
C LYS A 102 -22.11 -2.37 7.40
N LYS A 103 -22.41 -1.66 8.50
CA LYS A 103 -23.37 -2.11 9.52
C LYS A 103 -24.80 -2.13 9.00
N ASN A 104 -25.22 -1.07 8.30
CA ASN A 104 -26.58 -0.93 7.79
C ASN A 104 -26.93 -1.99 6.76
N VAL A 105 -25.96 -2.40 5.94
CA VAL A 105 -26.16 -3.42 4.90
C VAL A 105 -25.89 -4.86 5.38
N ALA A 106 -25.41 -5.03 6.60
CA ALA A 106 -25.12 -6.36 7.15
C ALA A 106 -26.41 -7.20 7.23
N GLY A 107 -26.39 -8.38 6.62
CA GLY A 107 -27.54 -9.29 6.57
C GLY A 107 -28.61 -8.92 5.53
N LEU A 108 -28.41 -7.84 4.77
CA LEU A 108 -29.25 -7.53 3.60
C LEU A 108 -28.69 -8.26 2.37
N ASN A 109 -29.59 -8.65 1.47
CA ASN A 109 -29.22 -9.19 0.17
C ASN A 109 -29.15 -8.04 -0.83
N LEU A 110 -27.98 -7.86 -1.45
CA LEU A 110 -27.85 -6.95 -2.59
C LEU A 110 -28.59 -7.56 -3.79
N LEU A 111 -29.63 -6.87 -4.28
CA LEU A 111 -30.42 -7.35 -5.43
C LEU A 111 -29.83 -6.85 -6.75
N GLU A 112 -29.60 -5.54 -6.84
CA GLU A 112 -29.02 -4.85 -7.99
C GLU A 112 -28.30 -3.58 -7.53
N GLY A 113 -27.40 -3.07 -8.36
CA GLY A 113 -26.71 -1.81 -8.13
C GLY A 113 -26.17 -1.26 -9.44
N THR A 114 -26.32 0.04 -9.65
CA THR A 114 -25.81 0.73 -10.83
C THR A 114 -24.82 1.79 -10.36
N ILE A 115 -23.62 1.77 -10.94
CA ILE A 115 -22.63 2.83 -10.77
C ILE A 115 -22.62 3.61 -12.07
N GLN A 116 -22.98 4.89 -12.00
CA GLN A 116 -22.90 5.79 -13.13
C GLN A 116 -21.69 6.72 -12.92
N PHE A 117 -20.67 6.56 -13.76
CA PHE A 117 -19.56 7.50 -13.81
C PHE A 117 -19.98 8.70 -14.65
N THR A 118 -20.06 9.87 -14.01
CA THR A 118 -20.28 11.14 -14.72
C THR A 118 -18.97 11.90 -14.75
N GLY A 119 -18.35 11.96 -15.93
CA GLY A 119 -17.23 12.85 -16.20
C GLY A 119 -17.51 13.62 -17.48
N GLU A 120 -17.22 14.92 -17.50
CA GLU A 120 -17.23 15.67 -18.75
C GLU A 120 -16.05 15.18 -19.60
N SER A 121 -16.30 14.77 -20.84
CA SER A 121 -15.21 14.66 -21.82
C SER A 121 -14.77 16.07 -22.17
N SER A 122 -13.84 16.64 -21.42
CA SER A 122 -13.04 17.74 -21.94
C SER A 122 -12.27 17.17 -23.13
N GLY A 123 -12.80 17.36 -24.35
CA GLY A 123 -12.25 16.84 -25.58
C GLY A 123 -10.76 17.16 -25.69
N GLY A 124 -9.92 16.18 -25.35
CA GLY A 124 -8.51 16.21 -25.70
C GLY A 124 -8.39 16.15 -27.22
N PRO A 125 -7.38 16.79 -27.82
CA PRO A 125 -7.25 16.84 -29.27
C PRO A 125 -7.17 15.41 -29.83
N GLN A 126 -8.14 15.07 -30.67
CA GLN A 126 -7.99 13.98 -31.64
C GLN A 126 -6.98 14.47 -32.66
N ASN A 127 -5.73 13.97 -32.62
CA ASN A 127 -4.83 14.06 -33.77
C ASN A 127 -3.90 12.85 -33.82
N ALA A 128 -3.66 12.47 -35.07
CA ALA A 128 -2.94 11.32 -35.61
C ALA A 128 -1.48 11.17 -35.15
#